data_AF-A0A9W7I0F8-F1
#
_entry.id   AF-A0A9W7I0F8-F1
#
_cell.length_a   1.000
_cell.length_b   1.000
_cell.length_c   1.000
_cell.angle_alpha   90.00
_cell.angle_beta   90.00
_cell.angle_gamma   90.00
#
_symmetry.space_group_name_H-M   'P 1'
#
loop_
_entity.id
_entity.type
_entity.pdbx_description
1 polymer ?
#
loop_
_entity_poly.entity_id
_entity_poly.type
_entity_poly.pdbx_seq_one_letter_code
_entity_poly.pdbx_strand_id
1 'polypeptide(L)'
;MSRVWALLLLLSSLCVQQSSCIIPLGASLSSATQTTSWASPSGRFAFGFYNRGGGLSVGVWLDGKGKNANKVIWTANRDDPPFTSTSTLMLNEKGVILLSAENGEKKFIGNGSDSDALSASMLDSGNFVIYNKLR
;
A
#
# COMPACT_ATOMS: atom_id res chain seq x y z
N MET A 1 -16.07 -31.24 34.33
CA MET A 1 -16.20 -31.37 32.87
C MET A 1 -16.65 -30.09 32.15
N SER A 2 -17.44 -29.20 32.76
CA SER A 2 -18.01 -27.99 32.09
C SER A 2 -17.02 -26.82 31.85
N ARG A 3 -15.92 -26.71 32.61
CA ARG A 3 -15.01 -25.55 32.52
C ARG A 3 -14.03 -25.57 31.35
N VAL A 4 -13.81 -26.71 30.72
CA VAL A 4 -12.91 -26.85 29.55
C VAL A 4 -13.61 -26.41 28.26
N TRP A 5 -14.91 -26.66 28.16
CA TRP A 5 -15.73 -26.31 27.00
C TRP A 5 -15.97 -24.80 26.88
N ALA A 6 -16.12 -24.09 28.01
CA ALA A 6 -16.25 -22.64 28.03
C ALA A 6 -14.99 -21.92 27.52
N LEU A 7 -13.80 -22.52 27.72
CA LEU A 7 -12.53 -21.95 27.24
C LEU A 7 -12.39 -22.09 25.72
N LEU A 8 -12.86 -23.21 25.13
CA LEU A 8 -12.82 -23.41 23.67
C LEU A 8 -13.73 -22.44 22.90
N LEU A 9 -14.87 -22.06 23.48
CA LEU A 9 -15.81 -21.09 22.90
C LEU A 9 -15.31 -19.63 23.01
N LEU A 10 -14.37 -19.34 23.90
CA LEU A 10 -13.71 -18.04 24.00
C LEU A 10 -12.57 -17.87 22.99
N LEU A 11 -12.04 -18.95 22.41
CA LEU A 11 -11.05 -18.86 21.31
C LEU A 11 -11.68 -18.61 19.94
N SER A 12 -12.98 -18.88 19.75
CA SER A 12 -13.66 -18.65 18.47
C SER A 12 -14.03 -17.18 18.20
N SER A 13 -13.90 -16.31 19.20
CA SER A 13 -14.21 -14.87 19.09
C SER A 13 -13.00 -13.99 18.81
N LEU A 14 -11.82 -14.58 18.56
CA LEU A 14 -10.79 -13.90 17.75
C LEU A 14 -11.26 -13.91 16.30
N CYS A 15 -12.27 -13.09 16.01
CA CYS A 15 -12.37 -12.43 14.74
C CYS A 15 -11.00 -11.78 14.51
N VAL A 16 -10.15 -12.40 13.69
CA VAL A 16 -9.17 -11.61 12.95
C VAL A 16 -10.06 -10.71 12.13
N GLN A 17 -10.23 -9.49 12.62
CA GLN A 17 -10.91 -8.43 11.90
C GLN A 17 -10.02 -8.21 10.67
N GLN A 18 -10.28 -8.96 9.60
CA GLN A 18 -9.62 -8.80 8.33
C GLN A 18 -10.22 -7.52 7.76
N SER A 19 -9.78 -6.40 8.32
CA SER A 19 -10.00 -5.09 7.75
C SER A 19 -9.36 -5.17 6.39
N SER A 20 -10.16 -5.28 5.33
CA SER A 20 -9.71 -4.82 4.04
C SER A 20 -9.20 -3.40 4.29
N CYS A 21 -7.90 -3.18 4.12
CA CYS A 21 -7.35 -1.84 4.25
C CYS A 21 -7.74 -1.10 2.98
N ILE A 22 -9.00 -0.65 2.96
CA ILE A 22 -9.54 0.17 1.88
C ILE A 22 -8.82 1.51 1.98
N ILE A 23 -8.19 1.88 0.88
CA ILE A 23 -7.55 3.16 0.67
C ILE A 23 -8.62 4.04 0.01
N PRO A 24 -9.21 5.01 0.73
CA PRO A 24 -10.25 5.86 0.16
C PRO A 24 -9.67 6.81 -0.87
N LEU A 25 -10.51 7.28 -1.78
CA LEU A 25 -10.17 8.37 -2.69
C LEU A 25 -9.62 9.58 -1.91
N GLY A 26 -8.54 10.19 -2.41
CA GLY A 26 -7.84 11.30 -1.76
C GLY A 26 -6.84 10.88 -0.70
N ALA A 27 -6.78 9.59 -0.32
CA ALA A 27 -5.72 9.10 0.56
C ALA A 27 -4.34 9.33 -0.06
N SER A 28 -3.37 9.71 0.77
CA SER A 28 -2.00 9.96 0.34
C SER A 28 -0.97 9.47 1.35
N LEU A 29 0.23 9.22 0.84
CA LEU A 29 1.45 8.93 1.59
C LEU A 29 2.46 10.01 1.23
N SER A 30 3.19 10.51 2.22
CA SER A 30 4.29 11.44 1.99
C SER A 30 5.61 10.78 2.38
N SER A 31 6.62 10.94 1.53
CA SER A 31 7.97 10.46 1.79
C SER A 31 8.62 11.09 3.04
N ALA A 32 8.07 12.21 3.54
CA ALA A 32 8.56 12.93 4.70
C ALA A 32 7.85 12.54 6.01
N THR A 33 6.90 11.59 5.97
CA THR A 33 6.11 11.18 7.14
C THR A 33 6.49 9.81 7.66
N GLN A 34 6.04 9.46 8.87
CA GLN A 34 6.29 8.15 9.48
C GLN A 34 5.60 7.01 8.73
N THR A 35 4.42 7.27 8.15
CA THR A 35 3.65 6.27 7.40
C THR A 35 3.91 6.42 5.91
N THR A 36 4.82 5.60 5.38
CA THR A 36 5.27 5.66 3.98
C THR A 36 4.63 4.60 3.08
N SER A 37 3.70 3.79 3.60
CA SER A 37 3.12 2.65 2.89
C SER A 37 1.70 2.31 3.30
N TRP A 38 0.97 1.66 2.39
CA TRP A 38 -0.29 0.96 2.66
C TRP A 38 -0.03 -0.54 2.75
N ALA A 39 -0.35 -1.13 3.89
CA ALA A 39 -0.17 -2.54 4.15
C ALA A 39 -1.39 -3.38 3.73
N SER A 40 -1.12 -4.60 3.32
CA SER A 40 -2.14 -5.65 3.19
C SER A 40 -2.73 -6.04 4.54
N PRO A 41 -3.95 -6.62 4.60
CA PRO A 41 -4.57 -7.01 5.87
C PRO A 41 -3.70 -7.94 6.74
N SER A 42 -2.97 -8.87 6.13
CA SER A 42 -2.01 -9.74 6.84
C SER A 42 -0.73 -9.01 7.26
N GLY A 43 -0.50 -7.81 6.75
CA GLY A 43 0.74 -7.05 6.91
C GLY A 43 1.95 -7.73 6.27
N ARG A 44 1.77 -8.71 5.39
CA ARG A 44 2.87 -9.40 4.70
C ARG A 44 3.38 -8.64 3.50
N PHE A 45 2.49 -7.92 2.81
CA PHE A 45 2.84 -7.06 1.69
C PHE A 45 2.51 -5.60 2.00
N ALA A 46 3.28 -4.70 1.42
CA ALA A 46 3.02 -3.27 1.46
C ALA A 46 3.34 -2.62 0.12
N PHE A 47 2.60 -1.55 -0.19
CA PHE A 47 2.80 -0.69 -1.35
C PHE A 47 3.08 0.74 -0.87
N GLY A 48 4.11 1.38 -1.40
CA GLY A 48 4.48 2.74 -1.01
C GLY A 48 5.93 3.09 -1.31
N PHE A 49 6.49 4.02 -0.54
CA PHE A 49 7.88 4.46 -0.69
C PHE A 49 8.85 3.50 0.00
N TYR A 50 9.96 3.21 -0.67
CA TYR A 50 11.09 2.47 -0.12
C TYR A 50 12.43 3.08 -0.58
N ASN A 51 13.50 2.84 0.18
CA ASN A 51 14.83 3.34 -0.15
C ASN A 51 15.49 2.52 -1.26
N ARG A 52 15.96 3.20 -2.31
CA ARG A 52 16.71 2.62 -3.42
C ARG A 52 17.87 3.54 -3.79
N GLY A 53 19.10 3.05 -3.61
CA GLY A 53 20.30 3.71 -4.16
C GLY A 53 20.50 5.16 -3.71
N GLY A 54 20.21 5.49 -2.45
CA GLY A 54 20.39 6.84 -1.90
C GLY A 54 19.19 7.79 -2.11
N GLY A 55 18.14 7.33 -2.78
CA GLY A 55 16.87 8.04 -2.90
C GLY A 55 15.68 7.14 -2.57
N LEU A 56 14.49 7.56 -3.00
CA LEU A 56 13.25 6.83 -2.80
C LEU A 56 12.69 6.33 -4.14
N SER A 57 12.00 5.21 -4.08
CA SER A 57 11.22 4.67 -5.19
C SER A 57 9.88 4.19 -4.66
N VAL A 58 8.90 4.02 -5.54
CA VAL A 58 7.61 3.42 -5.19
C VAL A 58 7.59 1.97 -5.63
N GLY A 59 7.07 1.08 -4.79
CA GLY A 59 7.04 -0.34 -5.11
C GLY A 59 6.18 -1.16 -4.18
N VAL A 60 6.24 -2.47 -4.41
CA VAL A 60 5.67 -3.48 -3.53
C VAL A 60 6.80 -4.30 -2.92
N TRP A 61 6.72 -4.56 -1.62
CA TRP A 61 7.64 -5.44 -0.93
C TRP A 61 6.92 -6.41 0.00
N LEU A 62 7.61 -7.51 0.27
CA LEU A 62 7.31 -8.39 1.39
C LEU A 62 7.89 -7.76 2.67
N ASP A 63 7.04 -7.50 3.67
CA ASP A 63 7.46 -7.10 5.00
C ASP A 63 8.16 -8.30 5.66
N GLY A 64 9.46 -8.12 5.95
CA GLY A 64 10.32 -9.19 6.45
C GLY A 64 9.95 -9.67 7.86
N LYS A 65 9.17 -8.86 8.62
CA LYS A 65 8.86 -9.00 10.05
C LYS A 65 10.09 -9.30 10.93
N GLY A 66 10.36 -8.42 11.89
CA GLY A 66 11.40 -8.64 12.89
C GLY A 66 12.81 -8.62 12.31
N LYS A 67 13.46 -9.78 12.19
CA LYS A 67 14.91 -9.90 11.88
C LYS A 67 15.26 -9.90 10.39
N ASN A 68 14.27 -9.99 9.50
CA ASN A 68 14.54 -10.02 8.06
C ASN A 68 14.33 -8.63 7.44
N ALA A 69 15.19 -8.28 6.50
CA ALA A 69 15.01 -7.08 5.70
C ALA A 69 13.79 -7.22 4.78
N ASN A 70 13.12 -6.09 4.51
CA ASN A 70 12.04 -6.03 3.53
C ASN A 70 12.56 -6.42 2.15
N LYS A 71 11.80 -7.25 1.44
CA LYS A 71 12.17 -7.72 0.09
C LYS A 71 11.28 -7.08 -0.96
N VAL A 72 11.85 -6.17 -1.74
CA VAL A 72 11.15 -5.54 -2.87
C VAL A 72 10.90 -6.58 -3.96
N ILE A 73 9.65 -6.67 -4.42
CA ILE A 73 9.21 -7.62 -5.46
C ILE A 73 8.69 -6.93 -6.72
N TRP A 74 8.34 -5.65 -6.63
CA TRP A 74 7.93 -4.83 -7.78
C TRP A 74 8.31 -3.38 -7.54
N THR A 75 8.66 -2.65 -8.61
CA THR A 75 9.03 -1.24 -8.54
C THR A 75 8.34 -0.49 -9.69
N ALA A 76 7.61 0.55 -9.33
CA ALA A 76 7.01 1.47 -10.29
C ALA A 76 8.12 2.20 -11.05
N ASN A 77 7.96 2.32 -12.37
CA ASN A 77 8.91 3.04 -13.24
C ASN A 77 10.38 2.67 -12.94
N ARG A 78 10.69 1.38 -12.92
CA ARG A 78 11.99 0.85 -12.43
C ARG A 78 13.21 1.49 -13.09
N ASP A 79 13.08 1.90 -14.34
CA ASP A 79 14.15 2.48 -15.14
C ASP A 79 14.35 3.98 -14.86
N ASP A 80 13.40 4.63 -14.16
CA ASP A 80 13.55 5.99 -13.68
C ASP A 80 14.54 6.03 -12.51
N PRO A 81 15.31 7.14 -12.38
CA PRO A 81 16.16 7.34 -11.21
C PRO A 81 15.31 7.48 -9.93
N PRO A 82 15.84 7.05 -8.77
CA PRO A 82 15.20 7.31 -7.48
C PRO A 82 15.01 8.81 -7.24
N PHE A 83 13.91 9.18 -6.59
CA PHE A 83 13.61 10.56 -6.24
C PHE A 83 14.40 10.97 -5.00
N THR A 84 14.97 12.17 -5.01
CA THR A 84 15.75 12.73 -3.90
C THR A 84 14.96 13.77 -3.09
N SER A 85 13.90 14.32 -3.66
CA SER A 85 13.04 15.32 -3.03
C SER A 85 11.77 14.72 -2.42
N THR A 86 11.16 15.51 -1.53
CA THR A 86 9.89 15.16 -0.91
C THR A 86 8.83 14.91 -1.98
N SER A 87 8.18 13.76 -1.88
CA SER A 87 7.21 13.29 -2.86
C SER A 87 5.95 12.78 -2.15
N THR A 88 4.80 12.96 -2.81
CA THR A 88 3.50 12.53 -2.33
C THR A 88 2.91 11.52 -3.30
N LEU A 89 2.53 10.36 -2.77
CA LEU A 89 1.78 9.34 -3.49
C LEU A 89 0.31 9.49 -3.12
N MET A 90 -0.58 9.65 -4.08
CA MET A 90 -1.99 9.93 -3.82
C MET A 90 -2.89 9.08 -4.71
N LEU A 91 -3.98 8.58 -4.15
CA LEU A 91 -5.07 8.00 -4.92
C LEU A 91 -6.05 9.12 -5.32
N ASN A 92 -6.20 9.38 -6.61
CA ASN A 92 -7.18 10.30 -7.15
C ASN A 92 -8.13 9.59 -8.12
N GLU A 93 -9.07 10.32 -8.72
CA GLU A 93 -10.09 9.75 -9.62
C GLU A 93 -9.51 9.08 -10.86
N LYS A 94 -8.26 9.38 -11.24
CA LYS A 94 -7.55 8.76 -12.37
C LYS A 94 -6.64 7.61 -11.95
N GLY A 95 -6.57 7.28 -10.66
CA GLY A 95 -5.76 6.21 -10.11
C GLY A 95 -4.67 6.71 -9.18
N VAL A 96 -3.52 6.03 -9.18
CA VAL A 96 -2.41 6.37 -8.28
C VAL A 96 -1.43 7.31 -8.99
N ILE A 97 -1.28 8.50 -8.41
CA ILE A 97 -0.39 9.56 -8.90
C ILE A 97 0.75 9.82 -7.91
N LEU A 98 1.94 9.98 -8.45
CA LEU A 98 3.13 10.43 -7.75
C LEU A 98 3.38 11.90 -8.08
N LEU A 99 3.52 12.72 -7.04
CA LEU A 99 3.73 14.16 -7.10
C LEU A 99 5.08 14.50 -6.48
N SER A 100 5.97 15.15 -7.23
CA SER A 100 7.26 15.65 -6.73
C SER A 100 7.14 17.12 -6.30
N ALA A 101 7.64 17.46 -5.11
CA ALA A 101 7.59 18.83 -4.59
C ALA A 101 8.61 19.79 -5.26
N GLU A 102 9.71 19.27 -5.79
CA GLU A 102 10.82 20.08 -6.30
C GLU A 102 10.56 20.64 -7.71
N ASN A 103 10.06 19.80 -8.61
CA ASN A 103 9.84 20.14 -10.02
C ASN A 103 8.35 20.17 -10.41
N GLY A 104 7.44 19.86 -9.46
CA GLY A 104 6.00 19.77 -9.71
C GLY A 104 5.61 18.62 -10.64
N GLU A 105 6.52 17.68 -10.90
CA GLU A 105 6.31 16.57 -11.81
C GLU A 105 5.22 15.63 -11.30
N LYS A 106 4.42 15.13 -12.24
CA LYS A 106 3.28 14.25 -11.99
C LYS A 106 3.46 12.97 -12.81
N LYS A 107 3.62 11.83 -12.15
CA LYS A 107 3.70 10.52 -12.80
C LYS A 107 2.55 9.62 -12.36
N PHE A 108 1.92 8.93 -13.30
CA PHE A 108 0.96 7.89 -12.97
C PHE A 108 1.71 6.58 -12.71
N ILE A 109 1.36 5.91 -11.61
CA ILE A 109 1.87 4.58 -11.25
C ILE A 109 0.90 3.49 -11.70
N GLY A 110 -0.40 3.77 -11.60
CA GLY A 110 -1.46 2.89 -12.09
C GLY A 110 -2.66 3.75 -12.49
N ASN A 111 -3.14 3.55 -13.71
CA ASN A 111 -4.30 4.27 -14.22
C ASN A 111 -5.58 3.48 -13.92
N GLY A 112 -6.62 4.17 -13.43
CA GLY A 112 -7.97 3.64 -13.47
C GLY A 112 -8.47 3.71 -14.92
N SER A 113 -8.34 2.62 -15.68
CA SER A 113 -8.82 2.57 -17.07
C SER A 113 -10.30 2.93 -17.18
N ASP A 114 -10.68 3.67 -18.23
CA ASP A 114 -12.02 4.05 -18.73
C ASP A 114 -13.06 4.60 -17.73
N SER A 115 -12.85 4.47 -16.43
CA SER A 115 -13.79 4.70 -15.34
C SER A 115 -13.02 5.23 -14.13
N ASP A 116 -13.63 6.16 -13.41
CA ASP A 116 -12.94 6.84 -12.32
C ASP A 116 -12.72 5.91 -11.13
N ALA A 117 -11.52 5.96 -10.56
CA ALA A 117 -11.17 5.25 -9.35
C ALA A 117 -12.04 5.72 -8.18
N LEU A 118 -12.45 4.77 -7.34
CA LEU A 118 -13.27 4.97 -6.15
C LEU A 118 -12.45 4.69 -4.87
N SER A 119 -11.64 3.64 -4.91
CA SER A 119 -10.78 3.23 -3.79
C SER A 119 -9.65 2.33 -4.30
N ALA A 120 -8.73 1.97 -3.42
CA ALA A 120 -7.73 0.96 -3.70
C ALA A 120 -7.52 0.03 -2.50
N SER A 121 -6.79 -1.06 -2.67
CA SER A 121 -6.31 -1.87 -1.55
C SER A 121 -5.04 -2.62 -1.92
N MET A 122 -4.20 -2.86 -0.90
CA MET A 122 -3.11 -3.81 -0.99
C MET A 122 -3.61 -5.18 -0.55
N LEU A 123 -3.62 -6.17 -1.44
CA LEU A 123 -4.14 -7.50 -1.14
C LEU A 123 -3.07 -8.41 -0.53
N ASP A 124 -3.52 -9.42 0.22
CA ASP A 124 -2.65 -10.48 0.77
C ASP A 124 -2.02 -11.37 -0.31
N SER A 125 -2.47 -11.25 -1.57
CA SER A 125 -1.83 -11.87 -2.73
C SER A 125 -0.58 -11.14 -3.20
N GLY A 126 -0.32 -9.92 -2.70
CA GLY A 126 0.74 -9.04 -3.20
C GLY A 126 0.31 -8.14 -4.34
N ASN A 127 -0.97 -8.19 -4.75
CA ASN A 127 -1.51 -7.28 -5.76
C ASN A 127 -1.99 -5.97 -5.10
N PHE A 128 -1.56 -4.85 -5.66
CA PHE A 128 -2.19 -3.55 -5.41
C PHE A 128 -3.31 -3.34 -6.42
N VAL A 129 -4.55 -3.18 -5.94
CA VAL A 129 -5.75 -3.13 -6.79
C VAL A 129 -6.43 -1.77 -6.64
N ILE A 130 -6.84 -1.19 -7.77
CA ILE A 130 -7.68 0.00 -7.84
C ILE A 130 -9.10 -0.45 -8.18
N TYR A 131 -10.09 -0.01 -7.40
CA TYR A 131 -11.51 -0.26 -7.63
C TYR A 131 -12.15 0.96 -8.26
N ASN A 132 -12.83 0.78 -9.38
CA ASN A 132 -13.49 1.86 -10.11
C ASN A 132 -14.97 1.95 -9.77
N LYS A 133 -15.58 3.10 -10.06
CA LYS A 133 -17.04 3.24 -10.07
C LYS A 133 -17.61 2.35 -11.19
N LEU A 134 -18.68 1.60 -10.88
CA LEU A 134 -19.50 0.98 -11.92
C LEU A 134 -20.15 2.11 -12.75
N ARG A 135 -20.06 2.01 -14.08
CA ARG A 135 -20.79 2.89 -15.00
C ARG A 135 -22.20 2.40 -15.22
#